data_AF-A0A3A3DAD4-F1
#
_entry.id   AF-A0A3A3DAD4-F1
#
_cell.length_a   1.000
_cell.length_b   1.000
_cell.length_c   1.000
_cell.angle_alpha   90.00
_cell.angle_beta   90.00
_cell.angle_gamma   90.00
#
_symmetry.space_group_name_H-M   'P 1'
#
loop_
_entity.id
_entity.type
_entity.pdbx_description
1 polymer ?
#
loop_
_entity_poly.entity_id
_entity_poly.type
_entity_poly.pdbx_seq_one_letter_code
_entity_poly.pdbx_strand_id
1 'polypeptide(L)'
;MCCGGRQTVVRCILIRWIARHVNAFPLTHLLCFHKPDKCARQPCGQRVLNMRQSIAIAIGLVMMAQPSLAHVTDLHPETAGFYDDFSEGLDKDRWYVSDGWTNGDWQDCEWSGRAVKAQSGMLSLFHTPAPLDEKRPPLCGEVQTKAFFQYGTFEARIRTPKQSGLNASIFTYTGPVHGTPHDEIDIEILTRDPDVMTMNTYVAGAPLNGGKVPANPSFDDAFHTVGFRWDPEGITWYMDGQEVHRTEPDATLPSHPQKLFMSFWSTATLTDWMGRQTAQDGPLEYQIDWIAYTPLDASCLFEGSVTCEPN
;
A
#
# COMPACT_ATOMS: atom_id res chain seq x y z
N MET A 1 38.27 45.06 7.57
CA MET A 1 39.18 43.91 7.80
C MET A 1 38.40 42.94 8.68
N CYS A 2 37.77 41.86 8.20
CA CYS A 2 38.20 40.81 7.24
C CYS A 2 39.29 39.92 7.86
N CYS A 3 39.21 38.58 7.92
CA CYS A 3 38.18 37.55 7.55
C CYS A 3 38.40 36.32 8.48
N GLY A 4 37.63 35.22 8.50
CA GLY A 4 36.44 34.72 7.77
C GLY A 4 35.76 33.62 8.63
N GLY A 5 34.56 33.08 8.33
CA GLY A 5 34.30 32.07 7.30
C GLY A 5 34.47 30.64 7.88
N ARG A 6 33.49 29.72 7.87
CA ARG A 6 32.40 29.48 6.90
C ARG A 6 31.04 29.15 7.57
N GLN A 7 29.99 29.14 6.73
CA GLN A 7 28.68 28.47 6.96
C GLN A 7 28.83 26.95 6.61
N THR A 8 27.84 26.07 6.54
CA THR A 8 26.35 26.08 6.39
C THR A 8 25.85 24.69 6.90
N VAL A 9 24.58 24.25 7.00
CA VAL A 9 23.22 24.63 6.53
C VAL A 9 22.21 24.35 7.67
N VAL A 10 21.00 24.94 7.64
CA VAL A 10 19.85 24.51 8.48
C VAL A 10 18.83 23.75 7.63
N ARG A 11 18.30 22.63 8.14
CA ARG A 11 16.99 22.09 7.71
C ARG A 11 16.20 21.58 8.91
N CYS A 12 15.04 22.20 9.15
CA CYS A 12 13.99 21.61 9.98
C CYS A 12 13.28 20.51 9.18
N ILE A 13 12.96 19.39 9.82
CA ILE A 13 11.89 18.48 9.41
C ILE A 13 10.95 18.32 10.62
N LEU A 14 9.65 18.24 10.34
CA LEU A 14 8.58 18.37 11.32
C LEU A 14 8.36 17.06 12.08
N ILE A 15 8.20 17.13 13.41
CA ILE A 15 7.89 15.97 14.26
C ILE A 15 6.59 16.21 15.04
N ARG A 16 5.55 15.46 14.67
CA ARG A 16 4.43 14.89 15.48
C ARG A 16 3.48 14.18 14.48
N TRP A 17 2.97 12.97 14.72
CA TRP A 17 2.03 12.53 15.79
C TRP A 17 0.70 13.31 15.71
N ILE A 18 -0.49 12.70 15.80
CA ILE A 18 -0.99 11.87 16.91
C ILE A 18 -1.98 10.79 16.41
N ALA A 19 -1.99 9.63 17.06
CA ALA A 19 -3.13 8.70 17.03
C ALA A 19 -3.92 8.73 18.35
N ARG A 20 -5.22 8.38 18.30
CA ARG A 20 -6.23 8.37 19.40
C ARG A 20 -6.85 9.74 19.74
N HIS A 21 -8.17 9.74 19.90
CA HIS A 21 -8.96 10.78 20.58
C HIS A 21 -9.83 10.12 21.66
N VAL A 22 -9.83 10.66 22.87
CA VAL A 22 -10.78 10.35 23.95
C VAL A 22 -11.12 11.68 24.65
N ASN A 23 -12.40 11.90 24.98
CA ASN A 23 -12.92 13.19 25.41
C ASN A 23 -12.51 13.61 26.84
N ALA A 24 -12.16 14.89 27.02
CA ALA A 24 -12.26 15.61 28.30
C ALA A 24 -12.37 17.14 28.04
N PHE A 25 -12.97 17.88 28.98
CA PHE A 25 -13.31 19.31 28.85
C PHE A 25 -12.15 20.28 29.21
N PRO A 26 -12.18 21.53 28.72
CA PRO A 26 -11.15 22.55 28.98
C PRO A 26 -11.39 23.38 30.25
N LEU A 27 -10.35 24.08 30.71
CA LEU A 27 -10.46 25.16 31.70
C LEU A 27 -9.46 26.30 31.41
N THR A 28 -9.88 27.53 31.68
CA THR A 28 -9.25 28.80 31.22
C THR A 28 -8.25 29.36 32.26
N HIS A 29 -7.29 30.20 31.83
CA HIS A 29 -7.22 31.61 32.28
C HIS A 29 -6.14 32.44 31.54
N LEU A 30 -6.39 33.76 31.45
CA LEU A 30 -5.48 34.79 30.93
C LEU A 30 -4.50 35.28 32.01
N LEU A 31 -3.44 36.00 31.60
CA LEU A 31 -3.11 37.33 32.15
C LEU A 31 -2.20 38.15 31.19
N CYS A 32 -2.10 39.46 31.40
CA CYS A 32 -1.51 40.46 30.49
C CYS A 32 -0.71 41.55 31.27
N PHE A 33 -0.45 42.71 30.62
CA PHE A 33 0.13 43.97 31.16
C PHE A 33 1.69 44.02 31.20
N HIS A 34 2.39 45.13 30.88
CA HIS A 34 1.98 46.42 30.26
C HIS A 34 3.15 47.14 29.53
N LYS A 35 2.88 48.34 28.97
CA LYS A 35 3.83 49.32 28.35
C LYS A 35 3.66 50.69 29.07
N PRO A 36 4.52 51.72 28.91
CA PRO A 36 4.49 52.65 27.73
C PRO A 36 5.87 53.37 27.52
N ASP A 37 6.09 54.57 26.95
CA ASP A 37 5.44 55.31 25.83
C ASP A 37 6.51 55.80 24.80
N LYS A 38 6.93 57.09 24.85
CA LYS A 38 7.58 57.85 23.74
C LYS A 38 8.40 59.07 24.22
N CYS A 39 9.24 59.61 23.34
CA CYS A 39 9.47 61.07 23.18
C CYS A 39 9.94 61.38 21.74
N ALA A 40 9.85 62.64 21.26
CA ALA A 40 10.12 62.99 19.85
C ALA A 40 10.45 64.50 19.63
N ARG A 41 11.21 64.81 18.56
CA ARG A 41 11.12 66.03 17.70
C ARG A 41 12.17 66.03 16.56
N GLN A 42 11.90 66.80 15.50
CA GLN A 42 12.76 67.14 14.34
C GLN A 42 13.07 68.68 14.39
N PRO A 43 13.61 69.41 13.37
CA PRO A 43 14.05 69.04 12.01
C PRO A 43 15.31 69.76 11.42
N CYS A 44 15.53 69.48 10.12
CA CYS A 44 16.13 70.36 9.08
C CYS A 44 17.64 70.22 8.76
N GLY A 45 17.96 70.29 7.45
CA GLY A 45 19.32 70.21 6.90
C GLY A 45 19.40 69.57 5.50
N GLN A 46 19.00 70.30 4.43
CA GLN A 46 19.10 69.79 3.05
C GLN A 46 20.46 70.08 2.39
N ARG A 47 21.03 69.08 1.71
CA ARG A 47 21.76 69.24 0.42
C ARG A 47 22.13 67.86 -0.16
N VAL A 48 21.58 67.52 -1.32
CA VAL A 48 22.02 66.40 -2.17
C VAL A 48 22.09 66.91 -3.60
N LEU A 49 23.11 66.50 -4.37
CA LEU A 49 23.33 66.96 -5.73
C LEU A 49 22.34 66.32 -6.72
N ASN A 50 21.94 67.11 -7.71
CA ASN A 50 21.38 66.55 -8.95
C ASN A 50 22.48 65.80 -9.72
N MET A 51 22.25 64.53 -10.04
CA MET A 51 22.92 63.88 -11.16
C MET A 51 21.87 63.14 -12.00
N ARG A 52 21.72 63.57 -13.25
CA ARG A 52 20.84 62.90 -14.22
C ARG A 52 21.48 61.57 -14.60
N GLN A 53 20.74 60.46 -14.46
CA GLN A 53 21.08 59.17 -15.07
C GLN A 53 19.83 58.59 -15.74
N SER A 54 20.04 57.96 -16.89
CA SER A 54 18.99 57.57 -17.83
C SER A 54 18.25 56.31 -17.36
N ILE A 55 16.93 56.27 -17.54
CA ILE A 55 16.13 55.06 -17.32
C ILE A 55 16.37 54.10 -18.49
N ALA A 56 17.23 53.10 -18.28
CA ALA A 56 17.32 51.94 -19.15
C ALA A 56 16.34 50.86 -18.64
N ILE A 57 15.29 50.57 -19.40
CA ILE A 57 14.31 49.55 -19.04
C ILE A 57 14.92 48.17 -19.34
N ALA A 58 15.51 47.54 -18.33
CA ALA A 58 15.92 46.14 -18.40
C ALA A 58 14.67 45.25 -18.34
N ILE A 59 14.23 44.74 -19.49
CA ILE A 59 13.17 43.72 -19.57
C ILE A 59 13.74 42.41 -19.02
N GLY A 60 13.57 42.19 -17.72
CA GLY A 60 13.96 40.95 -17.06
C GLY A 60 13.07 39.81 -17.52
N LEU A 61 13.59 38.94 -18.39
CA LEU A 61 12.91 37.74 -18.84
C LEU A 61 12.90 36.70 -17.70
N VAL A 62 11.93 36.83 -16.79
CA VAL A 62 11.68 35.83 -15.74
C VAL A 62 11.18 34.56 -16.42
N MET A 63 12.10 33.64 -16.70
CA MET A 63 11.74 32.25 -16.97
C MET A 63 11.10 31.68 -15.70
N MET A 64 9.78 31.73 -15.64
CA MET A 64 9.02 30.91 -14.69
C MET A 64 9.31 29.45 -15.07
N ALA A 65 10.11 28.78 -14.24
CA ALA A 65 10.20 27.33 -14.30
C ALA A 65 8.81 26.78 -13.99
N GLN A 66 8.05 26.45 -15.04
CA GLN A 66 6.77 25.79 -14.88
C GLN A 66 7.03 24.49 -14.11
N PRO A 67 6.25 24.18 -13.05
CA PRO A 67 6.34 22.86 -12.45
C PRO A 67 6.03 21.86 -13.55
N SER A 68 6.98 20.99 -13.85
CA SER A 68 6.75 19.86 -14.74
C SER A 68 5.65 19.02 -14.12
N LEU A 69 4.44 19.11 -14.69
CA LEU A 69 3.37 18.17 -14.38
C LEU A 69 3.97 16.78 -14.56
N ALA A 70 3.95 15.98 -13.49
CA ALA A 70 4.29 14.57 -13.61
C ALA A 70 3.42 14.00 -14.73
N HIS A 71 4.01 13.24 -15.64
CA HIS A 71 3.18 12.39 -16.49
C HIS A 71 2.42 11.46 -15.55
N VAL A 72 1.09 11.63 -15.50
CA VAL A 72 0.22 10.54 -15.09
C VAL A 72 0.49 9.45 -16.11
N THR A 73 1.09 8.36 -15.66
CA THR A 73 1.28 7.18 -16.50
C THR A 73 -0.09 6.77 -17.00
N ASP A 74 -0.27 6.64 -18.31
CA ASP A 74 -1.51 6.10 -18.85
C ASP A 74 -1.52 4.59 -18.54
N LEU A 75 -2.10 4.24 -17.39
CA LEU A 75 -2.17 2.88 -16.87
C LEU A 75 -3.22 2.09 -17.66
N HIS A 76 -2.89 1.77 -18.91
CA HIS A 76 -3.70 0.92 -19.76
C HIS A 76 -3.97 -0.42 -19.03
N PRO A 77 -5.22 -0.74 -18.66
CA PRO A 77 -5.55 -2.00 -18.02
C PRO A 77 -5.43 -3.14 -19.02
N GLU A 78 -4.98 -4.30 -18.56
CA GLU A 78 -5.10 -5.55 -19.29
C GLU A 78 -6.57 -5.96 -19.36
N THR A 79 -6.99 -6.40 -20.55
CA THR A 79 -8.37 -6.82 -20.86
C THR A 79 -8.43 -8.29 -21.26
N ALA A 80 -7.29 -8.96 -21.43
CA ALA A 80 -7.23 -10.42 -21.50
C ALA A 80 -7.33 -11.03 -20.09
N GLY A 81 -8.34 -11.89 -19.90
CA GLY A 81 -8.40 -12.76 -18.73
C GLY A 81 -7.34 -13.85 -18.74
N PHE A 82 -7.05 -14.42 -17.58
CA PHE A 82 -6.10 -15.52 -17.45
C PHE A 82 -6.45 -16.45 -16.28
N TYR A 83 -5.91 -17.66 -16.36
CA TYR A 83 -5.82 -18.65 -15.29
C TYR A 83 -4.36 -19.14 -15.27
N ASP A 84 -3.73 -19.16 -14.10
CA ASP A 84 -2.33 -19.56 -13.91
C ASP A 84 -2.28 -20.55 -12.73
N ASP A 85 -1.96 -21.82 -13.04
CA ASP A 85 -1.77 -22.92 -12.07
C ASP A 85 -0.29 -23.18 -11.77
N PHE A 86 0.62 -22.36 -12.29
CA PHE A 86 2.07 -22.50 -12.11
C PHE A 86 2.64 -23.88 -12.51
N SER A 87 1.94 -24.65 -13.36
CA SER A 87 2.36 -25.97 -13.84
C SER A 87 3.70 -25.93 -14.58
N GLU A 88 3.86 -24.95 -15.47
CA GLU A 88 5.11 -24.63 -16.18
C GLU A 88 6.05 -23.69 -15.38
N GLY A 89 5.74 -23.45 -14.10
CA GLY A 89 6.44 -22.49 -13.23
C GLY A 89 5.88 -21.06 -13.35
N LEU A 90 6.64 -20.08 -12.86
CA LEU A 90 6.18 -18.68 -12.84
C LEU A 90 6.35 -18.02 -14.21
N ASP A 91 5.23 -17.63 -14.84
CA ASP A 91 5.22 -16.82 -16.06
C ASP A 91 5.95 -15.48 -15.83
N LYS A 92 7.17 -15.39 -16.35
CA LYS A 92 8.03 -14.21 -16.20
C LYS A 92 7.64 -13.04 -17.09
N ASP A 93 6.67 -13.20 -17.98
CA ASP A 93 6.09 -12.09 -18.74
C ASP A 93 4.91 -11.45 -18.00
N ARG A 94 4.05 -12.27 -17.36
CA ARG A 94 2.97 -11.83 -16.45
C ARG A 94 3.47 -11.27 -15.12
N TRP A 95 4.36 -11.98 -14.44
CA TRP A 95 4.74 -11.71 -13.05
C TRP A 95 6.06 -10.96 -12.91
N TYR A 96 6.15 -10.19 -11.83
CA TYR A 96 7.35 -9.61 -11.25
C TYR A 96 7.54 -10.15 -9.83
N VAL A 97 8.77 -10.46 -9.46
CA VAL A 97 9.14 -10.97 -8.13
C VAL A 97 9.83 -9.86 -7.36
N SER A 98 9.35 -9.55 -6.15
CA SER A 98 9.94 -8.52 -5.31
C SER A 98 11.19 -9.04 -4.59
N ASP A 99 12.33 -8.35 -4.77
CA ASP A 99 13.63 -8.76 -4.24
C ASP A 99 14.50 -7.58 -3.78
N GLY A 100 15.06 -7.67 -2.57
CA GLY A 100 16.05 -6.74 -2.02
C GLY A 100 15.51 -5.46 -1.38
N TRP A 101 14.25 -5.43 -0.91
CA TRP A 101 13.64 -4.24 -0.31
C TRP A 101 12.59 -4.57 0.77
N THR A 102 12.13 -3.55 1.52
CA THR A 102 11.08 -3.65 2.56
C THR A 102 10.04 -2.54 2.39
N ASN A 103 8.80 -2.74 2.83
CA ASN A 103 7.77 -1.68 2.81
C ASN A 103 8.01 -0.55 3.84
N GLY A 104 8.80 -0.79 4.88
CA GLY A 104 9.13 0.19 5.93
C GLY A 104 9.09 -0.40 7.34
N ASP A 105 9.23 0.44 8.36
CA ASP A 105 9.41 0.06 9.78
C ASP A 105 8.31 -0.84 10.41
N TRP A 106 7.20 -1.06 9.70
CA TRP A 106 6.11 -1.97 10.12
C TRP A 106 6.26 -3.41 9.63
N GLN A 107 7.00 -3.64 8.54
CA GLN A 107 7.35 -4.96 8.01
C GLN A 107 8.80 -5.27 8.39
N ASP A 108 9.02 -6.33 9.17
CA ASP A 108 10.37 -6.66 9.67
C ASP A 108 11.15 -7.63 8.76
N CYS A 109 10.53 -8.14 7.69
CA CYS A 109 11.13 -9.02 6.70
C CYS A 109 11.52 -8.30 5.38
N GLU A 110 12.59 -8.76 4.73
CA GLU A 110 13.04 -8.38 3.39
C GLU A 110 12.31 -9.19 2.32
N TRP A 111 11.67 -8.52 1.35
CA TRP A 111 11.16 -9.19 0.16
C TRP A 111 12.32 -9.80 -0.60
N SER A 112 12.29 -11.11 -0.86
CA SER A 112 13.31 -11.76 -1.68
C SER A 112 12.76 -12.84 -2.60
N GLY A 113 13.27 -12.89 -3.83
CA GLY A 113 13.02 -13.98 -4.78
C GLY A 113 13.56 -15.34 -4.31
N ARG A 114 14.37 -15.38 -3.24
CA ARG A 114 14.74 -16.62 -2.53
C ARG A 114 13.58 -17.21 -1.71
N ALA A 115 12.56 -16.41 -1.42
CA ALA A 115 11.35 -16.77 -0.70
C ALA A 115 10.13 -16.93 -1.64
N VAL A 116 10.36 -17.07 -2.94
CA VAL A 116 9.32 -17.27 -3.97
C VAL A 116 9.67 -18.50 -4.80
N LYS A 117 8.71 -19.42 -4.97
CA LYS A 117 8.96 -20.67 -5.71
C LYS A 117 7.70 -21.18 -6.40
N ALA A 118 7.66 -21.10 -7.73
CA ALA A 118 6.65 -21.77 -8.55
C ALA A 118 7.21 -23.11 -9.07
N GLN A 119 6.53 -24.22 -8.76
CA GLN A 119 6.89 -25.55 -9.24
C GLN A 119 5.73 -26.55 -9.03
N SER A 120 5.66 -27.58 -9.87
CA SER A 120 4.76 -28.73 -9.68
C SER A 120 3.26 -28.38 -9.60
N GLY A 121 2.82 -27.31 -10.26
CA GLY A 121 1.42 -26.85 -10.21
C GLY A 121 1.06 -26.10 -8.93
N MET A 122 1.99 -25.30 -8.39
CA MET A 122 1.77 -24.48 -7.19
C MET A 122 2.82 -23.35 -7.10
N LEU A 123 2.39 -22.19 -6.60
CA LEU A 123 3.25 -21.10 -6.13
C LEU A 123 3.34 -21.15 -4.59
N SER A 124 4.56 -21.33 -4.09
CA SER A 124 4.90 -21.18 -2.67
C SER A 124 5.53 -19.80 -2.43
N LEU A 125 4.96 -19.03 -1.51
CA LEU A 125 5.58 -17.83 -0.92
C LEU A 125 6.02 -18.17 0.51
N PHE A 126 7.26 -17.87 0.87
CA PHE A 126 7.84 -18.30 2.15
C PHE A 126 8.07 -17.13 3.11
N HIS A 127 7.94 -17.40 4.41
CA HIS A 127 8.58 -16.60 5.45
C HIS A 127 9.75 -17.40 6.04
N THR A 128 10.98 -16.95 5.79
CA THR A 128 12.21 -17.57 6.32
C THR A 128 12.76 -16.73 7.47
N PRO A 129 12.93 -17.27 8.69
CA PRO A 129 13.42 -16.49 9.82
C PRO A 129 14.89 -16.09 9.64
N ALA A 130 15.30 -15.00 10.30
CA ALA A 130 16.69 -14.57 10.33
C ALA A 130 17.61 -15.66 10.93
N PRO A 131 18.82 -15.90 10.37
CA PRO A 131 19.81 -16.77 11.00
C PRO A 131 20.22 -16.25 12.37
N LEU A 132 20.31 -17.12 13.38
CA LEU A 132 20.54 -16.76 14.79
C LEU A 132 21.90 -16.06 15.04
N ASP A 133 22.84 -16.17 14.10
CA ASP A 133 24.20 -15.65 14.14
C ASP A 133 24.43 -14.44 13.21
N GLU A 134 23.46 -14.07 12.38
CA GLU A 134 23.60 -12.99 11.39
C GLU A 134 22.71 -11.77 11.67
N LYS A 135 23.21 -10.58 11.33
CA LYS A 135 22.42 -9.34 11.34
C LYS A 135 21.71 -9.10 10.01
N ARG A 136 20.91 -10.07 9.56
CA ARG A 136 20.02 -9.95 8.40
C ARG A 136 18.55 -10.05 8.86
N PRO A 137 17.61 -9.37 8.18
CA PRO A 137 16.18 -9.56 8.45
C PRO A 137 15.74 -10.98 8.07
N PRO A 138 14.58 -11.45 8.57
CA PRO A 138 13.82 -12.51 7.94
C PRO A 138 13.55 -12.20 6.45
N LEU A 139 13.24 -13.23 5.67
CA LEU A 139 12.88 -13.09 4.25
C LEU A 139 11.38 -13.38 4.07
N CYS A 140 10.72 -12.60 3.22
CA CYS A 140 9.34 -12.81 2.81
C CYS A 140 9.19 -12.87 1.29
N GLY A 141 8.15 -13.56 0.82
CA GLY A 141 7.82 -13.71 -0.59
C GLY A 141 6.68 -12.78 -1.02
N GLU A 142 6.90 -12.01 -2.08
CA GLU A 142 5.85 -11.27 -2.80
C GLU A 142 6.05 -11.45 -4.31
N VAL A 143 4.95 -11.66 -5.01
CA VAL A 143 4.86 -11.52 -6.47
C VAL A 143 3.72 -10.57 -6.83
N GLN A 144 3.89 -9.84 -7.92
CA GLN A 144 2.90 -8.90 -8.45
C GLN A 144 2.80 -9.02 -9.98
N THR A 145 1.67 -8.67 -10.57
CA THR A 145 1.58 -8.56 -12.03
C THR A 145 2.37 -7.37 -12.54
N LYS A 146 2.94 -7.50 -13.74
CA LYS A 146 3.48 -6.33 -14.46
C LYS A 146 2.37 -5.44 -15.00
N ALA A 147 1.31 -6.08 -15.50
CA ALA A 147 0.10 -5.43 -15.97
C ALA A 147 -0.74 -4.89 -14.80
N PHE A 148 -1.48 -3.83 -15.09
CA PHE A 148 -2.54 -3.32 -14.24
C PHE A 148 -3.88 -3.86 -14.76
N PHE A 149 -4.88 -3.96 -13.89
CA PHE A 149 -6.25 -4.34 -14.19
C PHE A 149 -7.18 -3.28 -13.63
N GLN A 150 -8.42 -3.25 -14.11
CA GLN A 150 -9.49 -2.50 -13.45
C GLN A 150 -10.57 -3.51 -13.05
N TYR A 151 -11.83 -3.25 -13.39
CA TYR A 151 -12.97 -4.10 -13.06
C TYR A 151 -12.85 -5.53 -13.62
N GLY A 152 -13.48 -6.47 -12.92
CA GLY A 152 -13.45 -7.90 -13.20
C GLY A 152 -13.48 -8.73 -11.92
N THR A 153 -13.29 -10.03 -12.05
CA THR A 153 -13.28 -10.99 -10.95
C THR A 153 -11.88 -11.58 -10.79
N PHE A 154 -11.35 -11.46 -9.57
CA PHE A 154 -10.04 -11.97 -9.17
C PHE A 154 -10.25 -13.15 -8.23
N GLU A 155 -9.67 -14.31 -8.54
CA GLU A 155 -9.90 -15.56 -7.82
C GLU A 155 -8.56 -16.28 -7.58
N ALA A 156 -8.36 -16.87 -6.41
CA ALA A 156 -7.18 -17.65 -6.09
C ALA A 156 -7.53 -18.82 -5.16
N ARG A 157 -6.88 -19.97 -5.32
CA ARG A 157 -7.03 -21.11 -4.40
C ARG A 157 -5.82 -21.20 -3.48
N ILE A 158 -6.03 -20.97 -2.19
CA ILE A 158 -4.96 -20.66 -1.23
C ILE A 158 -5.01 -21.51 0.04
N ARG A 159 -3.85 -21.73 0.65
CA ARG A 159 -3.67 -22.33 1.99
C ARG A 159 -2.52 -21.65 2.72
N THR A 160 -2.67 -21.42 4.02
CA THR A 160 -1.74 -20.67 4.87
C THR A 160 -1.11 -21.54 5.97
N PRO A 161 -0.02 -21.12 6.61
CA PRO A 161 0.45 -21.73 7.85
C PRO A 161 -0.25 -21.11 9.07
N LYS A 162 -0.27 -21.81 10.22
CA LYS A 162 -0.71 -21.24 11.52
C LYS A 162 0.50 -20.77 12.32
N GLN A 163 0.75 -19.46 12.36
CA GLN A 163 1.82 -18.83 13.13
C GLN A 163 1.46 -17.37 13.46
N SER A 164 1.74 -16.94 14.69
CA SER A 164 1.45 -15.57 15.11
C SER A 164 2.47 -14.56 14.58
N GLY A 165 2.02 -13.37 14.16
CA GLY A 165 2.86 -12.26 13.70
C GLY A 165 3.06 -12.14 12.18
N LEU A 166 2.27 -12.86 11.36
CA LEU A 166 2.33 -12.81 9.90
C LEU A 166 0.93 -12.61 9.26
N ASN A 167 0.96 -12.24 7.98
CA ASN A 167 -0.20 -11.99 7.13
C ASN A 167 0.08 -12.57 5.74
N ALA A 168 -0.86 -13.36 5.22
CA ALA A 168 -0.85 -13.91 3.87
C ALA A 168 -2.00 -13.28 3.07
N SER A 169 -1.71 -12.64 1.93
CA SER A 169 -2.68 -11.82 1.21
C SER A 169 -2.75 -12.10 -0.29
N ILE A 170 -3.95 -11.92 -0.83
CA ILE A 170 -4.25 -11.71 -2.25
C ILE A 170 -4.91 -10.34 -2.34
N PHE A 171 -4.32 -9.39 -3.04
CA PHE A 171 -4.82 -8.02 -3.07
C PHE A 171 -4.54 -7.35 -4.41
N THR A 172 -5.31 -6.31 -4.76
CA THR A 172 -4.92 -5.38 -5.82
C THR A 172 -4.47 -4.07 -5.22
N TYR A 173 -3.44 -3.43 -5.78
CA TYR A 173 -2.93 -2.15 -5.32
C TYR A 173 -2.49 -1.24 -6.46
N THR A 174 -2.76 0.06 -6.30
CA THR A 174 -1.96 1.13 -6.91
C THR A 174 -1.72 2.27 -5.92
N GLY A 175 -0.78 3.17 -6.23
CA GLY A 175 -0.39 4.24 -5.33
C GLY A 175 0.58 5.27 -5.92
N PRO A 176 1.14 6.15 -5.07
CA PRO A 176 2.02 7.24 -5.51
C PRO A 176 3.25 6.81 -6.31
N VAL A 177 3.71 5.56 -6.13
CA VAL A 177 4.81 4.94 -6.91
C VAL A 177 4.45 4.70 -8.38
N HIS A 178 3.16 4.63 -8.73
CA HIS A 178 2.65 4.49 -10.09
C HIS A 178 2.12 5.81 -10.68
N GLY A 179 1.97 6.85 -9.84
CA GLY A 179 1.42 8.16 -10.20
C GLY A 179 -0.06 8.38 -9.83
N THR A 180 -0.67 7.46 -9.09
CA THR A 180 -2.09 7.52 -8.67
C THR A 180 -2.23 7.82 -7.17
N PRO A 181 -3.46 8.11 -6.68
CA PRO A 181 -3.81 7.88 -5.28
C PRO A 181 -3.58 6.41 -4.86
N HIS A 182 -3.53 6.17 -3.55
CA HIS A 182 -3.53 4.82 -2.98
C HIS A 182 -4.94 4.23 -3.02
N ASP A 183 -5.19 3.40 -4.02
CA ASP A 183 -6.42 2.61 -4.18
C ASP A 183 -6.03 1.13 -4.08
N GLU A 184 -6.78 0.34 -3.30
CA GLU A 184 -6.45 -1.05 -2.95
C GLU A 184 -7.71 -1.88 -2.62
N ILE A 185 -7.69 -3.20 -2.88
CA ILE A 185 -8.74 -4.17 -2.52
C ILE A 185 -8.09 -5.40 -1.91
N ASP A 186 -8.51 -5.75 -0.70
CA ASP A 186 -7.81 -6.70 0.16
C ASP A 186 -8.56 -8.02 0.37
N ILE A 187 -7.82 -9.14 0.31
CA ILE A 187 -8.09 -10.38 1.03
C ILE A 187 -6.85 -10.71 1.86
N GLU A 188 -7.01 -10.78 3.17
CA GLU A 188 -5.94 -10.97 4.15
C GLU A 188 -6.26 -12.11 5.13
N ILE A 189 -5.36 -13.06 5.26
CA ILE A 189 -5.40 -14.13 6.26
C ILE A 189 -4.32 -13.86 7.31
N LEU A 190 -4.75 -13.45 8.50
CA LEU A 190 -3.86 -13.21 9.64
C LEU A 190 -3.51 -14.57 10.27
N THR A 191 -2.33 -15.11 9.99
CA THR A 191 -1.96 -16.51 10.29
C THR A 191 -1.91 -16.87 11.79
N ARG A 192 -2.10 -15.89 12.69
CA ARG A 192 -2.38 -16.12 14.11
C ARG A 192 -3.76 -16.74 14.38
N ASP A 193 -4.68 -16.60 13.42
CA ASP A 193 -6.11 -16.85 13.51
C ASP A 193 -6.66 -17.22 12.10
N PRO A 194 -6.11 -18.28 11.46
CA PRO A 194 -6.47 -18.69 10.08
C PRO A 194 -7.89 -19.27 9.97
N ASP A 195 -8.66 -19.26 11.06
CA ASP A 195 -10.07 -19.58 11.09
C ASP A 195 -10.93 -18.40 10.56
N VAL A 196 -10.30 -17.28 10.14
CA VAL A 196 -10.96 -16.04 9.71
C VAL A 196 -10.29 -15.43 8.46
N MET A 197 -11.07 -15.25 7.39
CA MET A 197 -10.70 -14.36 6.29
C MET A 197 -11.06 -12.92 6.65
N THR A 198 -10.14 -11.98 6.38
CA THR A 198 -10.36 -10.54 6.54
C THR A 198 -10.28 -9.84 5.19
N MET A 199 -11.05 -8.76 5.02
CA MET A 199 -11.19 -8.04 3.76
C MET A 199 -11.33 -6.55 4.02
N ASN A 200 -10.89 -5.72 3.07
CA ASN A 200 -10.85 -4.28 3.17
C ASN A 200 -10.71 -3.65 1.76
N THR A 201 -10.86 -2.33 1.68
CA THR A 201 -10.42 -1.52 0.54
C THR A 201 -9.71 -0.29 1.04
N TYR A 202 -8.79 0.28 0.27
CA TYR A 202 -8.36 1.67 0.45
C TYR A 202 -8.82 2.51 -0.74
N VAL A 203 -9.23 3.74 -0.48
CA VAL A 203 -9.52 4.74 -1.51
C VAL A 203 -8.82 6.04 -1.15
N ALA A 204 -7.91 6.50 -2.02
CA ALA A 204 -6.95 7.56 -1.72
C ALA A 204 -6.22 7.42 -0.35
N GLY A 205 -5.97 6.18 0.10
CA GLY A 205 -5.30 5.85 1.35
C GLY A 205 -6.18 5.85 2.61
N ALA A 206 -7.50 5.99 2.47
CA ALA A 206 -8.45 5.79 3.57
C ALA A 206 -9.02 4.36 3.56
N PRO A 207 -8.92 3.59 4.66
CA PRO A 207 -9.50 2.24 4.75
C PRO A 207 -11.02 2.31 4.84
N LEU A 208 -11.70 1.48 4.04
CA LEU A 208 -13.14 1.50 3.79
C LEU A 208 -13.66 0.08 3.52
N ASN A 209 -14.98 -0.10 3.67
CA ASN A 209 -15.72 -1.31 3.29
C ASN A 209 -15.31 -2.63 3.96
N GLY A 210 -14.39 -2.60 4.93
CA GLY A 210 -13.78 -3.80 5.51
C GLY A 210 -14.72 -4.67 6.36
N GLY A 211 -14.40 -5.97 6.38
CA GLY A 211 -15.20 -7.03 6.97
C GLY A 211 -14.36 -8.21 7.47
N LYS A 212 -15.02 -9.20 8.08
CA LYS A 212 -14.43 -10.46 8.56
C LYS A 212 -15.43 -11.60 8.41
N VAL A 213 -15.00 -12.75 7.89
CA VAL A 213 -15.85 -13.93 7.74
C VAL A 213 -15.11 -15.19 8.22
N PRO A 214 -15.78 -16.13 8.91
CA PRO A 214 -15.15 -17.35 9.41
C PRO A 214 -14.98 -18.38 8.29
N ALA A 215 -13.82 -19.03 8.24
CA ALA A 215 -13.57 -20.21 7.43
C ALA A 215 -13.81 -21.49 8.25
N ASN A 216 -14.33 -22.53 7.60
CA ASN A 216 -14.43 -23.87 8.19
C ASN A 216 -14.42 -24.94 7.07
N PRO A 217 -13.37 -25.79 6.95
CA PRO A 217 -12.16 -25.89 7.78
C PRO A 217 -11.30 -24.62 7.83
N SER A 218 -10.23 -24.63 8.62
CA SER A 218 -9.31 -23.50 8.74
C SER A 218 -8.37 -23.40 7.54
N PHE A 219 -7.89 -22.19 7.21
CA PHE A 219 -6.90 -21.96 6.17
C PHE A 219 -5.54 -22.64 6.43
N ASP A 220 -5.28 -23.21 7.61
CA ASP A 220 -4.12 -24.09 7.83
C ASP A 220 -4.42 -25.59 7.67
N ASP A 221 -5.66 -26.02 7.82
CA ASP A 221 -6.08 -27.41 7.58
C ASP A 221 -6.35 -27.71 6.10
N ALA A 222 -6.88 -26.75 5.33
CA ALA A 222 -7.32 -26.95 3.95
C ALA A 222 -6.99 -25.79 3.00
N PHE A 223 -7.14 -26.06 1.70
CA PHE A 223 -7.19 -25.02 0.67
C PHE A 223 -8.62 -24.51 0.50
N HIS A 224 -8.79 -23.20 0.40
CA HIS A 224 -10.04 -22.53 0.05
C HIS A 224 -9.89 -21.74 -1.25
N THR A 225 -10.97 -21.63 -2.03
CA THR A 225 -11.02 -20.69 -3.15
C THR A 225 -11.53 -19.36 -2.61
N VAL A 226 -10.71 -18.31 -2.69
CA VAL A 226 -11.06 -16.95 -2.29
C VAL A 226 -11.07 -16.03 -3.51
N GLY A 227 -11.85 -14.96 -3.47
CA GLY A 227 -11.83 -13.99 -4.56
C GLY A 227 -12.70 -12.77 -4.31
N PHE A 228 -12.63 -11.82 -5.23
CA PHE A 228 -13.54 -10.68 -5.28
C PHE A 228 -13.89 -10.29 -6.71
N ARG A 229 -15.15 -9.89 -6.91
CA ARG A 229 -15.61 -9.19 -8.12
C ARG A 229 -15.63 -7.70 -7.82
N TRP A 230 -14.85 -6.94 -8.57
CA TRP A 230 -14.80 -5.48 -8.56
C TRP A 230 -15.54 -4.95 -9.79
N ASP A 231 -16.59 -4.18 -9.53
CA ASP A 231 -17.51 -3.62 -10.51
C ASP A 231 -17.62 -2.09 -10.26
N PRO A 232 -17.94 -1.25 -11.25
CA PRO A 232 -18.20 0.18 -11.02
C PRO A 232 -19.28 0.46 -9.95
N GLU A 233 -20.23 -0.45 -9.75
CA GLU A 233 -21.34 -0.30 -8.80
C GLU A 233 -21.08 -0.93 -7.41
N GLY A 234 -20.03 -1.74 -7.25
CA GLY A 234 -19.71 -2.38 -5.97
C GLY A 234 -18.55 -3.38 -6.00
N ILE A 235 -18.15 -3.86 -4.82
CA ILE A 235 -17.23 -4.99 -4.67
C ILE A 235 -17.92 -6.11 -3.88
N THR A 236 -17.78 -7.34 -4.36
CA THR A 236 -18.33 -8.55 -3.75
C THR A 236 -17.21 -9.54 -3.49
N TRP A 237 -17.06 -10.04 -2.27
CA TRP A 237 -16.06 -11.03 -1.88
C TRP A 237 -16.68 -12.42 -1.78
N TYR A 238 -15.90 -13.41 -2.19
CA TYR A 238 -16.30 -14.81 -2.29
C TYR A 238 -15.35 -15.73 -1.52
N MET A 239 -15.91 -16.80 -0.97
CA MET A 239 -15.16 -17.92 -0.39
C MET A 239 -15.87 -19.23 -0.72
N ASP A 240 -15.13 -20.19 -1.27
CA ASP A 240 -15.60 -21.50 -1.74
C ASP A 240 -16.87 -21.42 -2.61
N GLY A 241 -16.86 -20.45 -3.54
CA GLY A 241 -17.94 -20.18 -4.48
C GLY A 241 -19.15 -19.43 -3.92
N GLN A 242 -19.18 -19.13 -2.62
CA GLN A 242 -20.27 -18.40 -1.97
C GLN A 242 -19.93 -16.91 -1.83
N GLU A 243 -20.91 -16.02 -2.04
CA GLU A 243 -20.81 -14.62 -1.61
C GLU A 243 -20.79 -14.55 -0.08
N VAL A 244 -19.76 -13.89 0.49
CA VAL A 244 -19.56 -13.81 1.95
C VAL A 244 -19.50 -12.38 2.48
N HIS A 245 -19.23 -11.40 1.63
CA HIS A 245 -19.29 -9.97 1.97
C HIS A 245 -19.50 -9.13 0.71
N ARG A 246 -20.15 -7.96 0.83
CA ARG A 246 -20.41 -7.03 -0.27
C ARG A 246 -20.38 -5.59 0.24
N THR A 247 -19.97 -4.66 -0.61
CA THR A 247 -20.10 -3.22 -0.35
C THR A 247 -21.57 -2.81 -0.26
N GLU A 248 -21.91 -1.92 0.67
CA GLU A 248 -23.21 -1.26 0.71
C GLU A 248 -23.48 -0.47 -0.60
N PRO A 249 -24.75 -0.22 -0.98
CA PRO A 249 -25.08 0.67 -2.09
C PRO A 249 -24.48 2.07 -1.90
N ASP A 250 -24.09 2.71 -3.01
CA ASP A 250 -23.43 4.03 -3.05
C ASP A 250 -22.14 4.12 -2.22
N ALA A 251 -21.48 2.99 -1.91
CA ALA A 251 -20.19 2.98 -1.23
C ALA A 251 -19.08 3.69 -2.02
N THR A 252 -18.12 4.28 -1.31
CA THR A 252 -16.89 4.80 -1.92
C THR A 252 -15.98 3.64 -2.28
N LEU A 253 -15.68 3.46 -3.58
CA LEU A 253 -14.88 2.37 -4.13
C LEU A 253 -13.53 2.85 -4.68
N PRO A 254 -12.49 1.99 -4.70
CA PRO A 254 -11.30 2.22 -5.53
C PRO A 254 -11.69 2.21 -7.01
N SER A 255 -10.98 3.01 -7.80
CA SER A 255 -11.36 3.30 -9.20
C SER A 255 -10.19 3.40 -10.17
N HIS A 256 -8.97 3.63 -9.68
CA HIS A 256 -7.76 3.65 -10.51
C HIS A 256 -7.32 2.23 -10.89
N PRO A 257 -6.75 1.98 -12.08
CA PRO A 257 -6.19 0.67 -12.42
C PRO A 257 -5.10 0.22 -11.42
N GLN A 258 -5.12 -1.05 -11.06
CA GLN A 258 -4.35 -1.65 -9.97
C GLN A 258 -3.57 -2.88 -10.45
N LYS A 259 -2.37 -3.15 -9.92
CA LYS A 259 -1.72 -4.45 -10.10
C LYS A 259 -2.33 -5.46 -9.15
N LEU A 260 -2.31 -6.74 -9.52
CA LEU A 260 -2.65 -7.86 -8.63
C LEU A 260 -1.38 -8.35 -7.93
N PHE A 261 -1.47 -8.61 -6.63
CA PHE A 261 -0.38 -9.03 -5.75
C PHE A 261 -0.74 -10.30 -4.98
N MET A 262 0.30 -11.09 -4.68
CA MET A 262 0.26 -12.18 -3.70
C MET A 262 1.44 -12.00 -2.76
N SER A 263 1.22 -11.99 -1.45
CA SER A 263 2.29 -11.72 -0.47
C SER A 263 2.18 -12.54 0.80
N PHE A 264 3.32 -12.78 1.46
CA PHE A 264 3.37 -13.39 2.80
C PHE A 264 4.46 -12.75 3.65
N TRP A 265 4.07 -11.91 4.62
CA TRP A 265 4.98 -11.03 5.36
C TRP A 265 4.76 -11.03 6.88
N SER A 266 5.77 -10.56 7.61
CA SER A 266 5.81 -10.52 9.08
C SER A 266 5.87 -9.10 9.64
N THR A 267 5.44 -8.94 10.90
CA THR A 267 5.64 -7.70 11.67
C THR A 267 6.21 -7.97 13.05
N ALA A 268 7.10 -7.09 13.51
CA ALA A 268 7.51 -6.99 14.91
C ALA A 268 6.71 -5.93 15.70
N THR A 269 5.91 -5.09 15.01
CA THR A 269 5.36 -3.84 15.58
C THR A 269 3.82 -3.76 15.56
N LEU A 270 3.13 -4.32 14.55
CA LEU A 270 1.66 -4.31 14.47
C LEU A 270 1.01 -5.42 15.31
N THR A 271 1.52 -5.62 16.54
CA THR A 271 1.23 -6.83 17.33
C THR A 271 -0.21 -6.95 17.82
N ASP A 272 -0.96 -5.85 17.88
CA ASP A 272 -2.38 -5.84 18.23
C ASP A 272 -3.24 -6.37 17.07
N TRP A 273 -2.74 -6.32 15.83
CA TRP A 273 -3.43 -6.76 14.62
C TRP A 273 -3.00 -8.17 14.20
N MET A 274 -1.73 -8.35 13.79
CA MET A 274 -1.18 -9.64 13.30
C MET A 274 -0.76 -10.59 14.44
N GLY A 275 -0.78 -10.13 15.70
CA GLY A 275 -0.27 -10.87 16.85
C GLY A 275 1.21 -10.60 17.14
N ARG A 276 1.68 -11.05 18.32
CA ARG A 276 3.12 -11.05 18.64
C ARG A 276 3.78 -12.25 17.97
N GLN A 277 4.92 -12.07 17.33
CA GLN A 277 5.69 -13.20 16.79
C GLN A 277 6.00 -14.24 17.87
N THR A 278 5.87 -15.51 17.49
CA THR A 278 6.27 -16.69 18.25
C THR A 278 7.56 -17.28 17.68
N ALA A 279 8.20 -18.22 18.39
CA ALA A 279 9.34 -18.96 17.85
C ALA A 279 8.97 -19.69 16.54
N GLN A 280 9.91 -19.79 15.62
CA GLN A 280 9.71 -20.37 14.28
C GLN A 280 10.96 -21.18 13.88
N ASP A 281 10.82 -22.50 13.77
CA ASP A 281 11.91 -23.40 13.39
C ASP A 281 11.94 -23.60 11.86
N GLY A 282 12.64 -22.71 11.16
CA GLY A 282 12.81 -22.77 9.70
C GLY A 282 11.69 -22.08 8.90
N PRO A 283 11.64 -22.24 7.56
CA PRO A 283 10.68 -21.54 6.72
C PRO A 283 9.22 -21.98 6.97
N LEU A 284 8.31 -21.01 6.92
CA LEU A 284 6.87 -21.24 6.80
C LEU A 284 6.43 -20.97 5.35
N GLU A 285 5.38 -21.64 4.91
CA GLU A 285 4.93 -21.65 3.51
C GLU A 285 3.47 -21.22 3.39
N TYR A 286 3.23 -20.18 2.59
CA TYR A 286 1.93 -19.81 2.04
C TYR A 286 1.82 -20.41 0.64
N GLN A 287 0.74 -21.14 0.37
CA GLN A 287 0.53 -21.93 -0.83
C GLN A 287 -0.60 -21.34 -1.67
N ILE A 288 -0.33 -21.08 -2.94
CA ILE A 288 -1.31 -20.70 -3.95
C ILE A 288 -1.29 -21.78 -5.04
N ASP A 289 -2.37 -22.52 -5.16
CA ASP A 289 -2.57 -23.63 -6.09
C ASP A 289 -2.81 -23.10 -7.51
N TRP A 290 -3.67 -22.08 -7.65
CA TRP A 290 -3.86 -21.30 -8.86
C TRP A 290 -4.33 -19.88 -8.55
N ILE A 291 -4.17 -18.97 -9.51
CA ILE A 291 -4.75 -17.61 -9.50
C ILE A 291 -5.29 -17.23 -10.88
N ALA A 292 -6.37 -16.47 -10.91
CA ALA A 292 -7.09 -16.10 -12.13
C ALA A 292 -7.63 -14.66 -12.09
N TYR A 293 -7.81 -14.10 -13.28
CA TYR A 293 -8.54 -12.85 -13.53
C TYR A 293 -9.51 -13.05 -14.69
N THR A 294 -10.79 -12.74 -14.47
CA THR A 294 -11.84 -12.72 -15.48
C THR A 294 -12.33 -11.27 -15.67
N PRO A 295 -12.16 -10.66 -16.86
CA PRO A 295 -12.71 -9.34 -17.19
C PRO A 295 -14.21 -9.24 -16.93
N LEU A 296 -14.70 -8.03 -16.64
CA LEU A 296 -16.11 -7.83 -16.23
C LEU A 296 -17.14 -8.22 -17.32
N ASP A 297 -16.75 -8.18 -18.59
CA ASP A 297 -17.55 -8.59 -19.76
C ASP A 297 -17.31 -10.04 -20.20
N ALA A 298 -16.46 -10.78 -19.47
CA ALA A 298 -16.16 -12.19 -19.69
C ALA A 298 -16.73 -13.08 -18.58
N SER A 299 -16.82 -14.39 -18.85
CA SER A 299 -17.31 -15.38 -17.89
C SER A 299 -16.74 -16.78 -18.16
N CYS A 300 -16.65 -17.59 -17.10
CA CYS A 300 -16.28 -19.00 -17.12
C CYS A 300 -15.00 -19.33 -17.90
N LEU A 301 -13.91 -18.59 -17.63
CA LEU A 301 -12.60 -18.83 -18.26
C LEU A 301 -11.94 -20.14 -17.79
N PHE A 302 -12.36 -20.67 -16.63
CA PHE A 302 -11.93 -21.94 -16.06
C PHE A 302 -13.07 -22.59 -15.26
N GLU A 303 -13.02 -23.93 -15.12
CA GLU A 303 -14.03 -24.68 -14.36
C GLU A 303 -13.96 -24.35 -12.86
N GLY A 304 -15.11 -24.02 -12.25
CA GLY A 304 -15.19 -23.68 -10.83
C GLY A 304 -15.04 -22.18 -10.48
N SER A 305 -14.84 -21.31 -11.49
CA SER A 305 -14.94 -19.85 -11.30
C SER A 305 -16.35 -19.44 -10.83
N VAL A 306 -16.45 -18.44 -9.93
CA VAL A 306 -17.75 -17.82 -9.58
C VAL A 306 -18.43 -17.15 -10.78
N THR A 307 -17.70 -16.92 -11.86
CA THR A 307 -18.25 -16.37 -13.12
C THR A 307 -18.90 -17.43 -14.01
N CYS A 308 -18.85 -18.73 -13.67
CA CYS A 308 -19.52 -19.79 -14.43
C CYS A 308 -21.02 -19.89 -14.18
N GLU A 309 -21.50 -19.48 -13.01
CA GLU A 309 -22.93 -19.42 -12.73
C GLU A 309 -23.57 -18.21 -13.43
N PRO A 310 -24.78 -18.33 -14.02
CA PRO A 310 -25.46 -17.22 -14.65
C PRO A 310 -25.97 -16.21 -13.61
N ASN A 311 -25.62 -14.93 -13.81
CA ASN A 311 -26.15 -13.77 -13.05
C ASN A 311 -27.69 -13.65 -13.18
#